data_AF-A0A3B8VYN9-F1
#
_entry.id   AF-A0A3B8VYN9-F1
#
_cell.length_a   1.000
_cell.length_b   1.000
_cell.length_c   1.000
_cell.angle_alpha   90.00
_cell.angle_beta   90.00
_cell.angle_gamma   90.00
#
_symmetry.space_group_name_H-M   'P 1'
#
loop_
_entity.id
_entity.type
_entity.pdbx_description
1 polymer ?
#
loop_
_entity_poly.entity_id
_entity_poly.type
_entity_poly.pdbx_seq_one_letter_code
_entity_poly.pdbx_strand_id
1 'polypeptide(L)'
;ELYTKIQSLPEAKREEIEGDIGEVYSARPELAMVNSSRGITHLHVPSDVIIDATMPVIVRDGGRTWGPDNELHDTIAMIPDRSYSTIYQATIEDCQKHGAFDPSTIGSVSNVGLMAQKAEEYGS
;
A
#
# COMPACT_ATOMS: atom_id res chain seq x y z
N GLU A 1 11.34 11.70 4.26
CA GLU A 1 11.76 13.12 4.44
C GLU A 1 12.19 13.45 5.87
N LEU A 2 11.32 13.23 6.87
CA LEU A 2 11.60 13.56 8.28
C LEU A 2 12.94 12.98 8.77
N TYR A 3 13.16 11.67 8.58
CA TYR A 3 14.41 11.00 9.00
C TYR A 3 15.67 11.60 8.37
N THR A 4 15.58 12.20 7.19
CA THR A 4 16.70 12.91 6.56
C THR A 4 16.93 14.27 7.22
N LYS A 5 15.87 15.01 7.54
CA LYS A 5 15.97 16.36 8.12
C LYS A 5 16.49 16.33 9.55
N ILE A 6 16.15 15.32 10.34
CA ILE A 6 16.60 15.22 11.73
C ILE A 6 18.09 14.85 11.86
N GLN A 7 18.77 14.43 10.78
CA GLN A 7 20.21 14.13 10.81
C GLN A 7 21.09 15.36 11.08
N SER A 8 20.58 16.57 10.85
CA SER A 8 21.31 17.82 11.16
C SER A 8 21.16 18.27 12.61
N LEU A 9 20.31 17.60 13.40
CA LEU A 9 20.08 17.94 14.81
C LEU A 9 21.16 17.34 15.71
N PRO A 10 21.36 17.89 16.93
CA PRO A 10 22.14 17.23 17.96
C PRO A 10 21.60 15.83 18.25
N GLU A 11 22.51 14.88 18.50
CA GLU A 11 22.20 13.46 18.69
C GLU A 11 21.10 13.22 19.72
N ALA A 12 21.20 13.84 20.90
CA ALA A 12 20.19 13.71 21.95
C ALA A 12 18.77 14.10 21.49
N LYS A 13 18.65 15.10 20.61
CA LYS A 13 17.35 15.53 20.08
C LYS A 13 16.84 14.61 18.97
N ARG A 14 17.75 14.07 18.15
CA ARG A 14 17.40 13.06 17.15
C ARG A 14 16.88 11.79 17.83
N GLU A 15 17.58 11.30 18.84
CA GLU A 15 17.18 10.11 19.61
C GLU A 15 15.83 10.30 20.33
N GLU A 16 15.59 11.48 20.91
CA GLU A 16 14.28 11.83 21.50
C GLU A 16 13.15 11.69 20.46
N ILE A 17 13.32 12.27 19.27
CA ILE A 17 12.30 12.23 18.20
C ILE A 17 12.10 10.79 17.68
N GLU A 18 13.19 10.05 17.48
CA GLU A 18 13.11 8.66 17.01
C GLU A 18 12.44 7.75 18.06
N GLY A 19 12.70 8.00 19.34
CA GLY A 19 12.02 7.35 20.46
C GLY A 19 10.52 7.62 20.45
N ASP A 20 10.11 8.87 20.34
CA ASP A 20 8.69 9.26 20.27
C ASP A 20 7.97 8.59 19.07
N ILE A 21 8.63 8.49 17.92
CA ILE A 21 8.08 7.77 16.75
C ILE A 21 7.92 6.27 17.06
N GLY A 22 8.88 5.67 17.76
CA GLY A 22 8.78 4.28 18.24
C GLY A 22 7.60 4.05 19.17
N GLU A 23 7.31 5.00 20.06
CA GLU A 23 6.11 4.95 20.91
C GLU A 23 4.82 5.03 20.09
N VAL A 24 4.79 5.86 19.04
CA VAL A 24 3.64 5.94 18.12
C VAL A 24 3.40 4.61 17.43
N TYR A 25 4.43 3.91 16.95
CA TYR A 25 4.27 2.58 16.36
C TYR A 25 3.73 1.56 17.37
N SER A 26 4.11 1.66 18.64
CA SER A 26 3.60 0.77 19.69
C SER A 26 2.14 1.05 20.05
N ALA A 27 1.68 2.29 19.87
CA ALA A 27 0.33 2.73 20.22
C ALA A 27 -0.68 2.71 19.04
N ARG A 28 -0.21 2.51 17.80
CA ARG A 28 -1.02 2.54 16.58
C ARG A 28 -1.09 1.17 15.92
N PRO A 29 -2.05 0.94 15.01
CA PRO A 29 -2.06 -0.28 14.20
C PRO A 29 -0.76 -0.43 13.42
N GLU A 30 -0.36 -1.68 13.21
CA GLU A 30 0.78 -1.99 12.37
C GLU A 30 0.56 -1.47 10.95
N LEU A 31 1.65 -1.04 10.32
CA LEU A 31 1.64 -0.56 8.94
C LEU A 31 2.13 -1.66 8.02
N ALA A 32 1.59 -1.66 6.81
CA ALA A 32 2.18 -2.39 5.70
C ALA A 32 3.63 -1.94 5.48
N MET A 33 4.49 -2.89 5.12
CA MET A 33 5.92 -2.67 4.90
C MET A 33 6.24 -2.74 3.41
N VAL A 34 7.06 -1.78 2.95
CA VAL A 34 7.73 -1.84 1.65
C VAL A 34 8.95 -2.75 1.76
N ASN A 35 9.66 -2.67 2.89
CA ASN A 35 10.78 -3.55 3.20
C ASN A 35 10.89 -3.73 4.73
N SER A 36 10.41 -4.86 5.23
CA SER A 36 10.40 -5.19 6.67
C SER A 36 11.82 -5.24 7.25
N SER A 37 12.77 -5.89 6.56
CA SER A 37 14.17 -6.01 7.01
C SER A 37 14.89 -4.67 7.20
N ARG A 38 14.44 -3.62 6.51
CA ARG A 38 15.02 -2.26 6.56
C ARG A 38 14.14 -1.27 7.33
N GLY A 39 13.02 -1.72 7.89
CA GLY A 39 12.07 -0.85 8.58
C GLY A 39 11.35 0.15 7.67
N ILE A 40 11.30 -0.07 6.36
CA ILE A 40 10.66 0.86 5.41
C ILE A 40 9.16 0.54 5.36
N THR A 41 8.36 1.41 5.94
CA THR A 41 6.89 1.33 5.99
C THR A 41 6.24 1.96 4.75
N HIS A 42 4.95 1.68 4.53
CA HIS A 42 4.11 2.29 3.49
C HIS A 42 4.15 3.84 3.50
N LEU A 43 4.41 4.46 4.67
CA LEU A 43 4.41 5.92 4.82
C LEU A 43 5.78 6.58 4.62
N HIS A 44 6.82 5.83 4.26
CA HIS A 44 8.18 6.37 4.14
C HIS A 44 8.38 7.27 2.91
N VAL A 45 7.93 6.80 1.75
CA VAL A 45 8.12 7.48 0.46
C VAL A 45 6.82 7.38 -0.36
N PRO A 46 6.25 8.50 -0.83
CA PRO A 46 4.96 8.49 -1.53
C PRO A 46 4.93 7.65 -2.82
N SER A 47 6.07 7.50 -3.49
CA SER A 47 6.18 6.76 -4.74
C SER A 47 6.45 5.26 -4.58
N ASP A 48 6.68 4.77 -3.37
CA ASP A 48 7.02 3.36 -3.15
C ASP A 48 5.80 2.44 -3.30
N VAL A 49 4.60 2.97 -3.01
CA VAL A 49 3.34 2.25 -3.11
C VAL A 49 2.44 2.97 -4.10
N ILE A 50 2.21 2.34 -5.26
CA ILE A 50 1.42 2.88 -6.36
C ILE A 50 0.20 1.99 -6.55
N ILE A 51 -0.99 2.58 -6.44
CA ILE A 51 -2.26 1.86 -6.34
C ILE A 51 -2.50 0.82 -7.45
N ASP A 52 -2.12 1.16 -8.69
CA ASP A 52 -2.30 0.32 -9.88
C ASP A 52 -1.43 -0.93 -9.87
N ALA A 53 -0.25 -0.88 -9.23
CA ALA A 53 0.65 -2.02 -9.05
C ALA A 53 0.39 -2.76 -7.74
N THR A 54 0.07 -2.05 -6.67
CA THR A 54 -0.02 -2.61 -5.32
C THR A 54 -1.33 -3.34 -5.07
N MET A 55 -2.48 -2.78 -5.48
CA MET A 55 -3.77 -3.43 -5.22
C MET A 55 -3.91 -4.80 -5.91
N PRO A 56 -3.47 -5.01 -7.17
CA PRO A 56 -3.49 -6.35 -7.77
C PRO A 56 -2.63 -7.37 -7.02
N VAL A 57 -1.48 -6.94 -6.45
CA VAL A 57 -0.63 -7.82 -5.66
C VAL A 57 -1.31 -8.20 -4.34
N ILE A 58 -1.95 -7.25 -3.66
CA ILE A 58 -2.74 -7.52 -2.44
C ILE A 58 -3.83 -8.55 -2.74
N VAL A 59 -4.58 -8.38 -3.83
CA VAL A 59 -5.63 -9.36 -4.23
C VAL A 59 -5.03 -10.72 -4.52
N ARG A 60 -3.96 -10.79 -5.32
CA ARG A 60 -3.27 -12.04 -5.68
C ARG A 60 -2.77 -12.79 -4.45
N ASP A 61 -2.22 -12.07 -3.48
CA ASP A 61 -1.64 -12.65 -2.27
C ASP A 61 -2.70 -12.85 -1.16
N GLY A 62 -3.99 -12.92 -1.54
CA GLY A 62 -5.09 -13.32 -0.68
C GLY A 62 -5.69 -12.18 0.16
N GLY A 63 -5.58 -10.94 -0.29
CA GLY A 63 -5.99 -9.76 0.46
C GLY A 63 -4.98 -9.33 1.52
N ARG A 64 -3.71 -9.72 1.38
CA ARG A 64 -2.66 -9.55 2.40
C ARG A 64 -1.52 -8.65 1.94
N THR A 65 -0.79 -8.14 2.93
CA THR A 65 0.44 -7.34 2.73
C THR A 65 1.48 -7.69 3.80
N TRP A 66 2.72 -7.26 3.58
CA TRP A 66 3.83 -7.59 4.47
C TRP A 66 3.81 -6.74 5.75
N GLY A 67 3.92 -7.39 6.90
CA GLY A 67 4.04 -6.77 8.21
C GLY A 67 5.49 -6.54 8.64
N PRO A 68 5.70 -5.88 9.80
CA PRO A 68 7.04 -5.63 10.36
C PRO A 68 7.79 -6.92 10.74
N ASP A 69 7.06 -8.00 10.98
CA ASP A 69 7.57 -9.34 11.24
C ASP A 69 8.04 -10.10 9.98
N ASN A 70 7.93 -9.48 8.81
CA ASN A 70 8.25 -10.07 7.52
C ASN A 70 7.35 -11.28 7.18
N GLU A 71 6.08 -11.22 7.57
CA GLU A 71 5.03 -12.17 7.20
C GLU A 71 3.84 -11.46 6.55
N LEU A 72 2.94 -12.23 5.92
CA LEU A 72 1.73 -11.72 5.28
C LEU A 72 0.56 -11.63 6.26
N HIS A 73 -0.08 -10.45 6.32
CA HIS A 73 -1.24 -10.16 7.17
C HIS A 73 -2.39 -9.57 6.37
N ASP A 74 -3.61 -9.83 6.81
CA ASP A 74 -4.81 -9.16 6.29
C ASP A 74 -4.68 -7.64 6.50
N THR A 75 -5.19 -6.85 5.56
CA THR A 75 -4.96 -5.40 5.56
C THR A 75 -6.21 -4.59 5.27
N ILE A 76 -6.24 -3.37 5.82
CA ILE A 76 -7.18 -2.33 5.42
C ILE A 76 -6.50 -1.50 4.33
N ALA A 77 -6.81 -1.82 3.06
CA ALA A 77 -6.32 -1.07 1.91
C ALA A 77 -7.07 0.27 1.76
N MET A 78 -6.58 1.31 2.44
CA MET A 78 -7.23 2.63 2.43
C MET A 78 -7.01 3.35 1.09
N ILE A 79 -8.09 3.49 0.32
CA ILE A 79 -8.15 4.33 -0.89
C ILE A 79 -9.14 5.46 -0.58
N PRO A 80 -8.68 6.70 -0.33
CA PRO A 80 -9.55 7.75 0.19
C PRO A 80 -10.67 8.17 -0.77
N ASP A 81 -10.38 8.21 -2.07
CA ASP A 81 -11.35 8.62 -3.08
C ASP A 81 -12.22 7.46 -3.54
N ARG A 82 -13.49 7.75 -3.81
CA ARG A 82 -14.51 6.74 -4.16
C ARG A 82 -14.60 6.42 -5.65
N SER A 83 -13.98 7.21 -6.52
CA SER A 83 -14.14 7.11 -7.98
C SER A 83 -13.66 5.75 -8.50
N TYR A 84 -12.57 5.23 -7.94
CA TYR A 84 -11.98 3.94 -8.35
C TYR A 84 -11.78 2.95 -7.19
N SER A 85 -12.03 3.31 -5.94
CA SER A 85 -11.84 2.36 -4.83
C SER A 85 -12.82 1.18 -4.85
N THR A 86 -14.04 1.42 -5.32
CA THR A 86 -15.13 0.43 -5.30
C THR A 86 -14.87 -0.80 -6.18
N ILE A 87 -14.09 -0.66 -7.27
CA ILE A 87 -13.75 -1.80 -8.14
C ILE A 87 -12.83 -2.81 -7.45
N TYR A 88 -11.92 -2.33 -6.59
CA TYR A 88 -11.05 -3.21 -5.82
C TYR A 88 -11.84 -3.95 -4.73
N GLN A 89 -12.74 -3.24 -4.05
CA GLN A 89 -13.62 -3.86 -3.05
C GLN A 89 -14.44 -4.99 -3.67
N ALA A 90 -15.05 -4.77 -4.85
CA ALA A 90 -15.80 -5.80 -5.56
C ALA A 90 -14.93 -7.02 -5.93
N THR A 91 -13.68 -6.79 -6.33
CA THR A 91 -12.72 -7.86 -6.65
C THR A 91 -12.37 -8.68 -5.41
N ILE A 92 -12.13 -8.02 -4.28
CA ILE A 92 -11.82 -8.70 -3.00
C ILE A 92 -13.02 -9.55 -2.55
N GLU A 93 -14.24 -9.00 -2.62
CA GLU A 93 -15.46 -9.71 -2.25
C GLU A 93 -15.73 -10.93 -3.14
N ASP A 94 -15.43 -10.84 -4.44
CA ASP A 94 -15.52 -11.96 -5.37
C ASP A 94 -14.55 -13.08 -4.97
N CYS A 95 -13.28 -12.75 -4.72
CA CYS A 95 -12.30 -13.73 -4.27
C CYS A 95 -12.64 -14.34 -2.89
N GLN A 96 -13.21 -13.58 -1.96
CA GLN A 96 -13.68 -14.10 -0.68
C GLN A 96 -14.80 -15.12 -0.84
N LYS A 97 -15.69 -14.91 -1.81
CA LYS A 97 -16.84 -15.77 -2.07
C LYS A 97 -16.52 -16.98 -2.94
N HIS A 98 -15.64 -16.82 -3.92
CA HIS A 98 -15.39 -17.81 -4.98
C HIS A 98 -13.99 -18.43 -4.93
N GLY A 99 -13.11 -17.93 -4.05
CA GLY A 99 -11.72 -18.33 -3.99
C GLY A 99 -10.83 -17.56 -4.97
N ALA A 100 -9.55 -17.87 -4.96
CA ALA A 100 -8.60 -17.27 -5.89
C ALA A 100 -8.92 -17.63 -7.35
N PHE A 101 -8.62 -16.72 -8.27
CA PHE A 101 -8.72 -16.99 -9.70
C PHE A 101 -7.82 -18.17 -10.11
N ASP A 102 -8.36 -19.04 -10.97
CA ASP A 102 -7.61 -20.14 -11.58
C ASP A 102 -7.06 -19.72 -12.95
N PRO A 103 -5.74 -19.52 -13.10
CA PRO A 103 -5.14 -19.10 -14.36
C PRO A 103 -5.33 -20.10 -15.51
N SER A 104 -5.65 -21.36 -15.22
CA SER A 104 -5.84 -22.39 -16.26
C SER A 104 -7.22 -22.34 -16.91
N THR A 105 -8.19 -21.68 -16.27
CA THR A 105 -9.60 -21.64 -16.72
C THR A 105 -10.18 -20.25 -16.84
N ILE A 106 -9.60 -19.24 -16.19
CA ILE A 106 -10.08 -17.86 -16.27
C ILE A 106 -10.02 -17.33 -17.71
N GLY A 107 -11.02 -16.52 -18.06
CA GLY A 107 -11.03 -15.79 -19.33
C GLY A 107 -10.00 -14.65 -19.37
N SER A 108 -10.14 -13.77 -20.37
CA SER A 108 -9.29 -12.58 -20.52
C SER A 108 -10.16 -11.32 -20.55
N VAL A 109 -9.65 -10.25 -19.93
CA VAL A 109 -10.26 -8.91 -19.95
C VAL A 109 -9.30 -7.97 -20.67
N SER A 110 -9.68 -7.54 -21.87
CA SER A 110 -8.96 -6.51 -22.63
C SER A 110 -9.50 -5.12 -22.30
N ASN A 111 -8.67 -4.08 -22.44
CA ASN A 111 -9.07 -2.70 -22.20
C ASN A 111 -8.88 -1.83 -23.46
N VAL A 112 -9.85 -0.96 -23.74
CA VAL A 112 -9.73 0.13 -24.72
C VAL A 112 -9.92 1.44 -23.95
N GLY A 113 -8.80 2.07 -23.58
CA GLY A 113 -8.79 3.24 -22.71
C GLY A 113 -8.89 4.57 -23.46
N LEU A 114 -9.71 5.48 -22.95
CA LEU A 114 -9.68 6.89 -23.34
C LEU A 114 -8.45 7.56 -22.69
N MET A 115 -7.51 8.04 -23.50
CA MET A 115 -6.27 8.66 -22.99
C MET A 115 -5.73 9.80 -23.87
N ALA A 116 -6.32 10.03 -25.04
CA ALA A 116 -5.82 11.01 -25.99
C ALA A 116 -5.89 12.43 -25.41
N GLN A 117 -4.88 13.26 -25.72
CA GLN A 117 -4.86 14.69 -25.40
C GLN A 117 -4.99 15.02 -23.89
N LYS A 118 -4.38 14.22 -23.00
CA LYS A 118 -4.46 14.40 -21.54
C LYS A 118 -5.93 14.37 -21.04
N ALA A 119 -6.65 13.32 -21.42
CA ALA A 119 -8.04 13.14 -21.03
C ALA A 119 -8.17 13.00 -19.50
N GLU A 120 -9.28 13.54 -18.97
CA GLU A 120 -9.70 13.36 -17.57
C GLU A 120 -8.65 13.83 -16.55
N GLU A 121 -8.38 13.07 -15.49
CA GLU A 121 -7.44 13.42 -14.42
C GLU A 121 -5.99 13.59 -14.93
N TYR A 122 -5.62 12.98 -16.07
CA TYR A 122 -4.29 13.17 -16.66
C TYR A 122 -4.06 14.61 -17.16
N GLY A 123 -5.12 15.39 -17.31
CA GLY A 123 -5.08 16.79 -17.73
C GLY A 123 -5.29 17.82 -16.63
N SER A 124 -5.60 17.39 -15.41
CA SER A 124 -5.87 18.28 -14.27
C SER A 124 -4.61 18.84 -13.60
#